data_AF-A0A1Y6JGU6-F1
#
_entry.id   AF-A0A1Y6JGU6-F1
#
_cell.length_a   1.000
_cell.length_b   1.000
_cell.length_c   1.000
_cell.angle_alpha   90.00
_cell.angle_beta   90.00
_cell.angle_gamma   90.00
#
_symmetry.space_group_name_H-M   'P 1'
#
loop_
_entity.id
_entity.type
_entity.pdbx_description
1 polymer ?
#
loop_
_entity_poly.entity_id
_entity_poly.type
_entity_poly.pdbx_seq_one_letter_code
_entity_poly.pdbx_strand_id
1 'polypeptide(L)'
;MKITKFRIKNFRSIIDTDWRNFSADGVTVLVGQNESGKSAILEALSLTFSRSHITNDDLRYDCELPEIWLALEFSESQFDKALVGNATEEDIKTIQNHFKRVGHRTQCFFKWYEDPEAQDRNFSCEIDLNEPELSRAAMEYISKEGENLQPTQIFRTSPQLRYSGWPQPSHYSNQALAYYQIQ
;
A
#
# COMPACT_ATOMS: atom_id res chain seq x y z
N MET A 1 5.30 9.81 9.34
CA MET A 1 5.81 8.92 8.31
C MET A 1 6.68 9.74 7.39
N LYS A 2 7.84 9.21 6.99
CA LYS A 2 8.75 9.83 6.03
C LYS A 2 8.96 8.86 4.87
N ILE A 3 8.76 9.31 3.65
CA ILE A 3 9.12 8.54 2.45
C ILE A 3 10.59 8.79 2.19
N THR A 4 11.37 7.72 2.08
CA THR A 4 12.83 7.79 1.93
C THR A 4 13.28 7.46 0.52
N LYS A 5 12.56 6.54 -0.14
CA LYS A 5 12.84 6.13 -1.53
C LYS A 5 11.55 5.81 -2.27
N PHE A 6 11.62 5.84 -3.59
CA PHE A 6 10.57 5.34 -4.46
C PHE A 6 11.14 4.53 -5.62
N ARG A 7 10.32 3.66 -6.20
CA ARG A 7 10.51 3.05 -7.52
C ARG A 7 9.18 3.07 -8.25
N ILE A 8 9.20 3.39 -9.54
CA ILE A 8 8.02 3.39 -10.39
C ILE A 8 8.34 2.56 -11.64
N LYS A 9 7.46 1.63 -11.99
CA LYS A 9 7.54 0.83 -13.21
C LYS A 9 6.27 0.97 -14.04
N ASN A 10 6.45 0.89 -15.36
CA ASN A 10 5.38 0.81 -16.35
C ASN A 10 4.32 1.93 -16.30
N PHE A 11 4.68 3.13 -15.85
CA PHE A 11 3.77 4.27 -15.73
C PHE A 11 4.06 5.32 -16.81
N ARG A 12 3.16 5.52 -17.77
CA ARG A 12 3.33 6.46 -18.90
C ARG A 12 4.69 6.29 -19.58
N SER A 13 5.52 7.34 -19.64
CA SER A 13 6.84 7.29 -20.26
C SER A 13 7.90 6.54 -19.45
N ILE A 14 7.62 6.14 -18.20
CA ILE A 14 8.57 5.50 -17.29
C ILE A 14 8.57 3.99 -17.52
N ILE A 15 9.75 3.41 -17.83
CA ILE A 15 9.93 1.95 -17.89
C ILE A 15 10.17 1.44 -16.47
N ASP A 16 11.24 1.95 -15.85
CA ASP A 16 11.63 1.68 -14.49
C ASP A 16 12.50 2.85 -14.01
N THR A 17 12.22 3.39 -12.84
CA THR A 17 13.09 4.42 -12.25
C THR A 17 14.29 3.82 -11.53
N ASP A 18 14.31 2.51 -11.28
CA ASP A 18 15.01 1.89 -10.15
C ASP A 18 14.60 2.55 -8.82
N TRP A 19 15.24 2.13 -7.73
CA TRP A 19 15.12 2.83 -6.46
C TRP A 19 15.81 4.19 -6.51
N ARG A 20 15.04 5.27 -6.30
CA ARG A 20 15.53 6.64 -6.16
C ARG A 20 15.30 7.13 -4.75
N ASN A 21 16.31 7.77 -4.17
CA ASN A 21 16.23 8.35 -2.85
C ASN A 21 15.62 9.76 -2.93
N PHE A 22 14.80 10.10 -1.95
CA PHE A 22 14.54 11.51 -1.65
C PHE A 22 15.77 12.13 -0.96
N SER A 23 15.94 13.43 -1.14
CA SER A 23 17.00 14.18 -0.49
C SER A 23 16.84 14.16 1.04
N ALA A 24 17.96 14.04 1.75
CA ALA A 24 17.99 13.98 3.21
C ALA A 24 17.63 15.33 3.86
N ASP A 25 17.85 16.44 3.15
CA ASP A 25 17.57 17.82 3.59
C ASP A 25 16.09 18.22 3.44
N GLY A 26 15.24 17.31 2.96
CA GLY A 26 13.81 17.53 2.83
C GLY A 26 13.38 18.20 1.52
N VAL A 27 14.32 18.57 0.63
CA VAL A 27 14.01 19.18 -0.67
C VAL A 27 14.60 18.33 -1.79
N THR A 28 13.74 17.70 -2.58
CA THR A 28 14.15 16.93 -3.76
C THR A 28 13.79 17.69 -5.02
N VAL A 29 14.76 17.92 -5.90
CA VAL A 29 14.55 18.60 -7.19
C VAL A 29 14.65 17.58 -8.32
N LEU A 30 13.62 17.50 -9.16
CA LEU A 30 13.64 16.72 -10.40
C LEU A 30 14.07 17.62 -11.55
N VAL A 31 15.22 17.34 -12.17
CA VAL A 31 15.79 18.14 -13.27
C VAL A 31 15.90 17.28 -14.53
N GLY A 32 15.62 17.89 -15.68
CA GLY A 32 15.67 17.23 -16.98
C GLY A 32 14.94 18.04 -18.04
N GLN A 33 15.12 17.69 -19.32
CA GLN A 33 14.41 18.30 -20.44
C GLN A 33 12.89 18.10 -20.32
N ASN A 34 12.11 18.90 -21.04
CA ASN A 34 10.66 18.68 -21.12
C ASN A 34 10.37 17.26 -21.63
N GLU A 35 9.20 16.73 -21.26
CA GLU A 35 8.77 15.38 -21.63
C GLU A 35 9.65 14.22 -21.09
N SER A 36 10.70 14.50 -20.29
CA SER A 36 11.59 13.48 -19.72
C SER A 36 10.98 12.63 -18.59
N GLY A 37 9.67 12.75 -18.34
CA GLY A 37 8.97 11.97 -17.30
C GLY A 37 8.93 12.58 -15.90
N LYS A 38 9.39 13.82 -15.69
CA LYS A 38 9.36 14.48 -14.36
C LYS A 38 7.95 14.59 -13.79
N SER A 39 6.99 15.07 -14.59
CA SER A 39 5.58 15.15 -14.19
C SER A 39 5.00 13.76 -13.95
N ALA A 40 5.36 12.78 -14.79
CA ALA A 40 4.93 11.40 -14.62
C ALA A 40 5.37 10.81 -13.26
N ILE A 41 6.60 11.12 -12.79
CA ILE A 41 7.05 10.72 -11.45
C ILE A 41 6.16 11.33 -10.36
N LEU A 42 5.88 12.63 -10.44
CA LEU A 42 5.05 13.32 -9.43
C LEU A 42 3.61 12.80 -9.43
N GLU A 43 3.04 12.54 -10.60
CA GLU A 43 1.69 12.03 -10.74
C GLU A 43 1.57 10.58 -10.25
N ALA A 44 2.54 9.72 -10.57
CA ALA A 44 2.63 8.36 -10.04
C ALA A 44 2.69 8.36 -8.51
N LEU A 45 3.55 9.21 -7.92
CA LEU A 45 3.62 9.35 -6.47
C LEU A 45 2.31 9.89 -5.89
N SER A 46 1.66 10.85 -6.54
CA SER A 46 0.37 11.39 -6.10
C SER A 46 -0.73 10.31 -6.04
N LEU A 47 -0.72 9.33 -6.93
CA LEU A 47 -1.68 8.21 -6.90
C LEU A 47 -1.56 7.39 -5.61
N THR A 48 -0.36 7.24 -5.06
CA THR A 48 -0.13 6.49 -3.82
C THR A 48 -0.72 7.14 -2.55
N PHE A 49 -1.06 8.43 -2.62
CA PHE A 49 -1.61 9.20 -1.49
C PHE A 49 -3.02 9.75 -1.74
N SER A 50 -3.59 9.49 -2.92
CA SER A 50 -4.90 10.00 -3.32
C SER A 50 -5.90 8.86 -3.51
N ARG A 51 -7.17 9.21 -3.67
CA ARG A 51 -8.24 8.26 -4.05
C ARG A 51 -8.36 8.12 -5.57
N SER A 52 -7.42 8.68 -6.32
CA SER A 52 -7.42 8.62 -7.77
C SER A 52 -6.93 7.25 -8.22
N HIS A 53 -7.60 6.70 -9.23
CA HIS A 53 -7.18 5.46 -9.88
C HIS A 53 -6.35 5.78 -11.11
N ILE A 54 -5.52 4.81 -11.55
CA ILE A 54 -4.91 4.91 -12.88
C ILE A 54 -6.01 4.91 -13.94
N THR A 55 -5.70 5.53 -15.07
CA THR A 55 -6.54 5.57 -16.26
C THR A 55 -5.82 4.90 -17.41
N ASN A 56 -6.49 4.72 -18.54
CA ASN A 56 -5.83 4.19 -19.75
C ASN A 56 -4.64 5.05 -20.20
N ASP A 57 -4.66 6.36 -19.93
CA ASP A 57 -3.56 7.28 -20.27
C ASP A 57 -2.31 7.06 -19.41
N ASP A 58 -2.45 6.39 -18.27
CA ASP A 58 -1.34 6.04 -17.38
C ASP A 58 -0.62 4.75 -17.79
N LEU A 59 -1.22 3.98 -18.71
CA LEU A 59 -0.71 2.70 -19.16
C LEU A 59 0.35 2.83 -20.24
N ARG A 60 1.29 1.89 -20.23
CA ARG A 60 2.18 1.65 -21.37
C ARG A 60 1.59 0.59 -22.30
N TYR A 61 1.74 0.81 -23.59
CA TYR A 61 1.35 -0.17 -24.59
C TYR A 61 2.18 -1.46 -24.44
N ASP A 62 1.50 -2.60 -24.46
CA ASP A 62 2.09 -3.95 -24.41
C ASP A 62 3.03 -4.18 -23.21
N CYS A 63 2.70 -3.56 -22.07
CA CYS A 63 3.41 -3.71 -20.80
C CYS A 63 2.45 -4.18 -19.71
N GLU A 64 3.00 -4.74 -18.64
CA GLU A 64 2.25 -4.97 -17.41
C GLU A 64 1.73 -3.64 -16.83
N LEU A 65 0.69 -3.73 -15.98
CA LEU A 65 0.12 -2.57 -15.30
C LEU A 65 1.19 -1.84 -14.45
N PRO A 66 0.99 -0.54 -14.17
CA PRO A 66 1.90 0.23 -13.34
C PRO A 66 2.15 -0.44 -11.99
N GLU A 67 3.36 -0.27 -11.49
CA GLU A 67 3.80 -0.78 -10.20
C GLU A 67 4.59 0.32 -9.49
N ILE A 68 4.23 0.64 -8.23
CA ILE A 68 4.90 1.70 -7.46
C ILE A 68 5.32 1.16 -6.11
N TRP A 69 6.59 1.35 -5.75
CA TRP A 69 7.12 1.00 -4.44
C TRP A 69 7.57 2.26 -3.71
N LEU A 70 7.30 2.32 -2.41
CA LEU A 70 7.84 3.35 -1.53
C LEU A 70 8.58 2.69 -0.38
N ALA A 71 9.75 3.22 -0.04
CA ALA A 71 10.43 2.89 1.20
C ALA A 71 10.04 3.94 2.25
N LEU A 72 9.53 3.49 3.38
CA LEU A 72 8.97 4.35 4.42
C LEU A 72 9.75 4.20 5.73
N GLU A 73 9.82 5.30 6.48
CA GLU A 73 10.33 5.36 7.84
C GLU A 73 9.25 5.96 8.75
N PHE A 74 9.02 5.34 9.91
CA PHE A 74 7.96 5.74 10.85
C PHE A 74 8.52 6.04 12.24
N SER A 75 7.73 6.75 13.04
CA SER A 75 8.00 6.92 14.47
C SER A 75 7.03 6.05 15.28
N GLU A 76 7.45 5.60 16.47
CA GLU A 76 6.61 4.76 17.35
C GLU A 76 5.24 5.38 17.64
N SER A 77 5.20 6.70 17.85
CA SER A 77 3.97 7.47 18.11
C SER A 77 2.92 7.46 16.99
N GLN A 78 3.26 6.94 15.80
CA GLN A 78 2.32 6.83 14.68
C GLN A 78 1.46 5.57 14.77
N PHE A 79 1.96 4.51 15.39
CA PHE A 79 1.21 3.25 15.54
C PHE A 79 0.01 3.45 16.46
N ASP A 80 0.20 4.14 17.59
CA ASP A 80 -0.85 4.33 18.59
C ASP A 80 -2.07 5.06 18.01
N LYS A 81 -1.85 6.08 17.17
CA LYS A 81 -2.95 6.84 16.56
C LYS A 81 -3.71 6.05 15.49
N ALA A 82 -3.01 5.16 14.77
CA ALA A 82 -3.60 4.43 13.65
C ALA A 82 -4.26 3.12 14.08
N LEU A 83 -3.73 2.46 15.11
CA LEU A 83 -4.13 1.11 15.51
C LEU A 83 -5.06 1.06 16.73
N VAL A 84 -5.04 2.07 17.61
CA VAL A 84 -5.93 2.09 18.78
C VAL A 84 -7.39 2.14 18.32
N GLY A 85 -8.17 1.14 18.74
CA GLY A 85 -9.57 0.95 18.34
C GLY A 85 -9.77 0.11 17.06
N ASN A 86 -8.68 -0.22 16.34
CA ASN A 86 -8.71 -1.05 15.13
C ASN A 86 -8.05 -2.43 15.31
N ALA A 87 -7.25 -2.62 16.36
CA ALA A 87 -6.54 -3.85 16.66
C ALA A 87 -6.50 -4.13 18.18
N THR A 88 -6.24 -5.38 18.57
CA THR A 88 -6.11 -5.72 19.99
C THR A 88 -4.81 -5.17 20.58
N GLU A 89 -4.72 -5.06 21.91
CA GLU A 89 -3.49 -4.62 22.56
C GLU A 89 -2.29 -5.55 22.28
N GLU A 90 -2.56 -6.85 22.09
CA GLU A 90 -1.53 -7.84 21.78
C GLU A 90 -1.01 -7.70 20.35
N ASP A 91 -1.90 -7.46 19.39
CA ASP A 91 -1.54 -7.18 17.99
C ASP A 91 -0.71 -5.90 17.89
N ILE A 92 -1.13 -4.84 18.60
CA ILE A 92 -0.40 -3.56 18.64
C ILE A 92 1.01 -3.78 19.16
N LYS A 93 1.16 -4.53 20.27
CA LYS A 93 2.50 -4.86 20.81
C LYS A 93 3.34 -5.68 19.83
N THR A 94 2.74 -6.65 19.15
CA THR A 94 3.42 -7.49 18.16
C THR A 94 3.94 -6.66 17.00
N ILE A 95 3.09 -5.80 16.44
CA ILE A 95 3.43 -4.88 15.34
C ILE A 95 4.53 -3.91 15.79
N GLN A 96 4.40 -3.29 16.96
CA GLN A 96 5.40 -2.38 17.50
C GLN A 96 6.76 -3.07 17.70
N ASN A 97 6.78 -4.28 18.26
CA ASN A 97 8.00 -5.05 18.48
C ASN A 97 8.67 -5.44 17.15
N HIS A 98 7.87 -5.86 16.18
CA HIS A 98 8.35 -6.16 14.83
C HIS A 98 9.02 -4.92 14.22
N PHE A 99 8.34 -3.77 14.22
CA PHE A 99 8.89 -2.53 13.65
C PHE A 99 10.09 -1.98 14.43
N LYS A 100 10.17 -2.18 15.75
CA LYS A 100 11.39 -1.90 16.53
C LYS A 100 12.58 -2.71 16.03
N ARG A 101 12.38 -4.00 15.76
CA ARG A 101 13.46 -4.90 15.29
C ARG A 101 13.93 -4.57 13.88
N VAL A 102 13.03 -4.17 12.96
CA VAL A 102 13.40 -3.77 11.59
C VAL A 102 13.85 -2.30 11.49
N GLY A 103 13.99 -1.60 12.62
CA GLY A 103 14.49 -0.22 12.67
C GLY A 103 13.51 0.83 12.16
N HIS A 104 12.21 0.59 12.32
CA HIS A 104 11.09 1.42 11.92
C HIS A 104 11.04 1.76 10.42
N ARG A 105 11.59 0.86 9.60
CA ARG A 105 11.62 0.97 8.15
C ARG A 105 10.87 -0.18 7.52
N THR A 106 10.16 0.11 6.44
CA THR A 106 9.47 -0.89 5.63
C THR A 106 9.40 -0.45 4.17
N GLN A 107 8.84 -1.29 3.33
CA GLN A 107 8.44 -0.94 1.98
C GLN A 107 6.94 -1.19 1.82
N CYS A 108 6.24 -0.24 1.20
CA CYS A 108 4.91 -0.49 0.69
C CYS A 108 4.93 -0.59 -0.83
N PHE A 109 4.00 -1.36 -1.35
CA PHE A 109 3.87 -1.64 -2.77
C PHE A 109 2.44 -1.42 -3.22
N PHE A 110 2.28 -0.75 -4.36
CA PHE A 110 1.02 -0.47 -5.01
C PHE A 110 1.00 -1.18 -6.35
N LYS A 111 0.02 -2.07 -6.52
CA LYS A 111 -0.19 -2.83 -7.76
C LYS A 111 -1.61 -2.68 -8.23
N TRP A 112 -1.74 -2.38 -9.52
CA TRP A 112 -3.05 -2.24 -10.13
C TRP A 112 -3.46 -3.50 -10.86
N TYR A 113 -4.78 -3.71 -10.92
CA TYR A 113 -5.42 -4.80 -11.63
C TYR A 113 -6.65 -4.25 -12.37
N GLU A 114 -6.95 -4.84 -13.53
CA GLU A 114 -8.21 -4.59 -14.21
C GLU A 114 -9.36 -5.20 -13.39
N ASP A 115 -10.44 -4.44 -13.21
CA ASP A 115 -11.67 -4.97 -12.63
C ASP A 115 -12.43 -5.75 -13.72
N PRO A 116 -12.53 -7.08 -13.62
CA PRO A 116 -13.16 -7.91 -14.65
C PRO A 116 -14.69 -7.71 -14.74
N GLU A 117 -15.32 -7.09 -13.74
CA GLU A 117 -16.77 -6.91 -13.69
C GLU A 117 -17.23 -5.50 -14.14
N ALA A 118 -16.29 -4.59 -14.41
CA ALA A 118 -16.61 -3.23 -14.80
C ALA A 118 -16.99 -3.11 -16.30
N GLN A 119 -18.09 -2.40 -16.59
CA GLN A 119 -18.54 -2.12 -17.97
C GLN A 119 -17.56 -1.24 -18.76
N ASP A 120 -16.83 -0.36 -18.06
CA ASP A 120 -15.70 0.41 -18.58
C ASP A 120 -14.42 -0.10 -17.93
N ARG A 121 -13.25 0.05 -18.60
CA ARG A 121 -11.95 -0.29 -18.01
C ARG A 121 -11.75 0.50 -16.72
N ASN A 122 -11.98 -0.16 -15.60
CA ASN A 122 -11.78 0.37 -14.27
C ASN A 122 -10.62 -0.39 -13.61
N PHE A 123 -9.81 0.33 -12.83
CA PHE A 123 -8.62 -0.25 -12.23
C PHE A 123 -8.75 -0.25 -10.71
N SER A 124 -8.54 -1.42 -10.12
CA SER A 124 -8.39 -1.56 -8.67
C SER A 124 -6.92 -1.47 -8.28
N CYS A 125 -6.64 -1.01 -7.07
CA CYS A 125 -5.29 -0.94 -6.51
C CYS A 125 -5.21 -1.80 -5.25
N GLU A 126 -4.24 -2.69 -5.21
CA GLU A 126 -3.83 -3.42 -4.02
C GLU A 126 -2.63 -2.72 -3.40
N ILE A 127 -2.66 -2.60 -2.07
CA ILE A 127 -1.58 -2.01 -1.29
C ILE A 127 -1.08 -3.08 -0.33
N ASP A 128 0.21 -3.39 -0.41
CA ASP A 128 0.83 -4.37 0.48
C ASP A 128 2.04 -3.76 1.21
N LEU A 129 2.34 -4.31 2.38
CA LEU A 129 3.56 -4.04 3.14
C LEU A 129 4.49 -5.23 2.99
N ASN A 130 5.76 -4.97 2.68
CA ASN A 130 6.76 -6.01 2.57
C ASN A 130 7.26 -6.46 3.97
N GLU A 131 6.35 -7.02 4.78
CA GLU A 131 6.61 -7.52 6.13
C GLU A 131 6.17 -8.99 6.28
N PRO A 132 6.91 -9.94 5.69
CA PRO A 132 6.50 -11.35 5.63
C PRO A 132 6.35 -11.99 7.01
N GLU A 133 7.05 -11.50 8.04
CA GLU A 133 6.88 -12.00 9.40
C GLU A 133 5.54 -11.62 10.03
N LEU A 134 5.02 -10.42 9.71
CA LEU A 134 3.68 -10.02 10.15
C LEU A 134 2.61 -10.80 9.39
N SER A 135 2.81 -11.01 8.08
CA SER A 135 1.91 -11.85 7.28
C SER A 135 1.88 -13.29 7.78
N ARG A 136 3.03 -13.87 8.14
CA ARG A 136 3.10 -15.22 8.72
C ARG A 136 2.43 -15.29 10.09
N ALA A 137 2.67 -14.32 10.97
CA ALA A 137 2.00 -14.27 12.28
C ALA A 137 0.48 -14.20 12.14
N ALA A 138 -0.02 -13.39 11.19
CA ALA A 138 -1.44 -13.32 10.86
C ALA A 138 -1.97 -14.66 10.33
N MET A 139 -1.24 -15.33 9.42
CA MET A 139 -1.61 -16.65 8.92
C MET A 139 -1.59 -17.74 10.01
N GLU A 140 -0.58 -17.74 10.88
CA GLU A 140 -0.48 -18.67 12.02
C GLU A 140 -1.63 -18.46 13.01
N TYR A 141 -2.00 -17.20 13.29
CA TYR A 141 -3.16 -16.87 14.11
C TYR A 141 -4.47 -17.39 13.48
N ILE A 142 -4.71 -17.10 12.20
CA ILE A 142 -5.86 -17.62 11.44
C ILE A 142 -5.89 -19.15 11.47
N SER A 143 -4.74 -19.82 11.36
CA SER A 143 -4.67 -21.28 11.38
C SER A 143 -4.96 -21.91 12.75
N LYS A 144 -4.67 -21.20 13.85
CA LYS A 144 -4.94 -21.65 15.22
C LYS A 144 -6.41 -21.46 15.62
N GLU A 145 -7.02 -20.37 15.18
CA GLU A 145 -8.45 -20.08 15.39
C GLU A 145 -9.36 -20.75 14.33
N GLY A 146 -8.78 -21.16 13.18
CA GLY A 146 -9.50 -21.68 12.03
C GLY A 146 -8.99 -23.05 11.59
N GLU A 147 -9.47 -24.11 12.24
CA GLU A 147 -9.33 -25.50 11.75
C GLU A 147 -10.02 -25.75 10.39
N ASN A 148 -10.54 -24.74 9.67
CA ASN A 148 -11.29 -24.95 8.42
C ASN A 148 -11.02 -23.97 7.27
N LEU A 149 -9.93 -23.20 7.26
CA LEU A 149 -9.62 -22.33 6.11
C LEU A 149 -8.30 -22.71 5.44
N GLN A 150 -8.42 -23.23 4.21
CA GLN A 150 -7.26 -23.52 3.36
C GLN A 150 -6.54 -22.22 2.98
N PRO A 151 -5.18 -22.17 2.94
CA PRO A 151 -4.43 -20.95 2.65
C PRO A 151 -4.81 -20.26 1.33
N THR A 152 -5.27 -21.04 0.35
CA THR A 152 -5.74 -20.57 -0.96
C THR A 152 -7.10 -19.87 -0.91
N GLN A 153 -7.88 -20.06 0.16
CA GLN A 153 -9.12 -19.33 0.40
C GLN A 153 -8.85 -17.97 1.03
N ILE A 154 -7.80 -17.79 1.84
CA ILE A 154 -7.45 -16.50 2.47
C ILE A 154 -7.22 -15.38 1.42
N PHE A 155 -6.57 -15.72 0.31
CA PHE A 155 -6.35 -14.80 -0.82
C PHE A 155 -7.59 -14.58 -1.69
N ARG A 156 -8.57 -15.49 -1.69
CA ARG A 156 -9.82 -15.35 -2.47
C ARG A 156 -10.98 -14.76 -1.66
N THR A 157 -10.92 -14.84 -0.33
CA THR A 157 -11.92 -14.29 0.61
C THR A 157 -11.51 -12.93 1.15
N SER A 158 -10.65 -12.20 0.45
CA SER A 158 -10.53 -10.74 0.62
C SER A 158 -11.43 -10.06 -0.42
N PRO A 159 -12.77 -10.05 -0.25
CA PRO A 159 -13.59 -9.21 -1.08
C PRO A 159 -13.24 -7.78 -0.69
N GLN A 160 -12.60 -7.06 -1.61
CA GLN A 160 -12.58 -5.60 -1.61
C GLN A 160 -12.23 -4.99 -0.23
N LEU A 161 -10.95 -4.95 0.13
CA LEU A 161 -10.48 -3.82 0.94
C LEU A 161 -10.55 -2.57 0.05
N ARG A 162 -11.79 -2.08 -0.19
CA ARG A 162 -12.08 -0.71 -0.58
C ARG A 162 -11.50 0.15 0.51
N TYR A 163 -10.26 0.59 0.33
CA TYR A 163 -9.63 1.50 1.25
C TYR A 163 -10.37 2.84 1.18
N SER A 164 -11.22 3.07 2.17
CA SER A 164 -11.58 4.42 2.58
C SER A 164 -10.31 5.04 3.16
N GLY A 165 -9.82 6.08 2.48
CA GLY A 165 -8.51 6.66 2.75
C GLY A 165 -8.24 7.09 4.20
N TRP A 166 -6.97 7.36 4.47
CA TRP A 166 -6.45 7.96 5.70
C TRP A 166 -7.37 9.08 6.22
N PRO A 167 -7.69 9.11 7.53
CA PRO A 167 -8.74 9.96 8.07
C PRO A 167 -8.32 11.43 8.22
N GLN A 168 -9.20 12.33 7.80
CA GLN A 168 -9.42 13.59 8.51
C GLN A 168 -10.70 13.44 9.36
N PRO A 169 -10.77 14.09 10.53
CA PRO A 169 -11.70 13.72 11.60
C PRO A 169 -13.08 14.34 11.37
N SER A 170 -13.99 13.61 10.74
CA SER A 170 -15.43 13.71 11.01
C SER A 170 -16.19 12.67 10.19
N HIS A 171 -16.87 11.77 10.91
CA HIS A 171 -17.90 10.84 10.43
C HIS A 171 -17.44 9.68 9.53
N TYR A 172 -17.13 8.54 10.15
CA TYR A 172 -17.04 7.25 9.47
C TYR A 172 -18.31 6.42 9.74
N SER A 173 -18.98 6.04 8.66
CA SER A 173 -19.98 4.97 8.61
C SER A 173 -19.30 3.64 8.31
N ASN A 174 -19.59 2.66 9.15
CA ASN A 174 -19.20 1.24 9.09
C ASN A 174 -19.32 0.63 7.69
N GLN A 175 -18.26 0.02 7.14
CA GLN A 175 -18.37 -1.14 6.24
C GLN A 175 -17.07 -1.84 5.78
N ALA A 176 -15.86 -1.41 6.16
CA ALA A 176 -14.62 -2.07 5.70
C ALA A 176 -13.87 -2.91 6.76
N LEU A 177 -14.49 -3.25 7.89
CA LEU A 177 -13.90 -4.04 8.99
C LEU A 177 -14.66 -5.35 9.27
N ALA A 178 -15.22 -5.98 8.23
CA ALA A 178 -16.10 -7.15 8.40
C ALA A 178 -15.43 -8.51 8.14
N TYR A 179 -14.11 -8.67 8.35
CA TYR A 179 -13.48 -10.01 8.34
C TYR A 179 -12.57 -10.33 9.53
N TYR A 180 -12.60 -9.49 10.58
CA TYR A 180 -11.94 -9.78 11.88
C TYR A 180 -12.91 -9.62 13.06
N GLN A 181 -14.14 -10.12 12.93
CA GLN A 181 -14.97 -10.44 14.09
C GLN A 181 -15.55 -11.84 13.92
N ILE A 182 -15.01 -12.76 14.70
CA ILE A 182 -15.63 -14.03 15.03
C ILE A 182 -16.98 -13.73 15.69
N GLN A 183 -18.05 -14.13 15.01
CA GLN A 183 -19.09 -14.98 15.60
C GLN A 183 -19.06 -16.29 14.82
#